data_AF-A0A268KCP6-F1
#
_entry.id   AF-A0A268KCP6-F1
#
_cell.length_a   1.000
_cell.length_b   1.000
_cell.length_c   1.000
_cell.angle_alpha   90.00
_cell.angle_beta   90.00
_cell.angle_gamma   90.00
#
_symmetry.space_group_name_H-M   'P 1'
#
loop_
_entity.id
_entity.type
_entity.pdbx_description
1 polymer ?
#
loop_
_entity_poly.entity_id
_entity_poly.type
_entity_poly.pdbx_seq_one_letter_code
_entity_poly.pdbx_strand_id
1 'polypeptide(L)'
;MQEELKIFYQIFTNTKDAIEKFMNMLDPVIQNATDEHERLYYHHIYEEEEQRLSRLVVLIPLISKFQQVKDEKEFSPTNNEFNRLLQELNLEKFGLHNFVEHLDLALFRFTDEERSSLLNSLREVSYKDYQQVKQILIEINSRFDSNYVDPHAHHDEDHDHLDRSGTATVVSHAPQTKQRRGFTVGSLI
;
A
#
# COMPACT_ATOMS: atom_id res chain seq x y z
N MET A 1 9.65 8.51 -19.77
CA MET A 1 10.07 7.35 -18.97
C MET A 1 11.19 7.68 -17.99
N GLN A 2 12.25 8.42 -18.39
CA GLN A 2 13.38 8.68 -17.51
C GLN A 2 13.05 9.49 -16.25
N GLU A 3 12.19 10.51 -16.35
CA GLU A 3 11.77 11.28 -15.18
C GLU A 3 10.88 10.44 -14.24
N GLU A 4 9.98 9.64 -14.82
CA GLU A 4 9.13 8.70 -14.08
C GLU A 4 9.98 7.67 -13.31
N LEU A 5 11.06 7.16 -13.90
CA LEU A 5 11.99 6.25 -13.23
C LEU A 5 12.74 6.90 -12.06
N LYS A 6 13.09 8.19 -12.15
CA LYS A 6 13.70 8.93 -11.02
C LYS A 6 12.72 9.03 -9.85
N ILE A 7 11.46 9.33 -10.15
CA ILE A 7 10.40 9.42 -9.17
C ILE A 7 10.20 8.04 -8.50
N PHE A 8 10.03 6.98 -9.29
CA PHE A 8 9.87 5.63 -8.75
C PHE A 8 11.05 5.21 -7.86
N TYR A 9 12.28 5.46 -8.30
CA TYR A 9 13.46 5.13 -7.50
C TYR A 9 13.45 5.84 -6.15
N GLN A 10 13.12 7.13 -6.13
CA GLN A 10 13.05 7.91 -4.90
C GLN A 10 11.94 7.38 -3.97
N ILE A 11 10.74 7.15 -4.51
CA ILE A 11 9.60 6.64 -3.76
C ILE A 11 9.94 5.29 -3.13
N PHE A 12 10.34 4.30 -3.92
CA PHE A 12 10.56 2.95 -3.39
C PHE A 12 11.77 2.86 -2.46
N THR A 13 12.76 3.75 -2.60
CA THR A 13 13.83 3.89 -1.61
C THR A 13 13.29 4.45 -0.29
N ASN A 14 12.47 5.49 -0.33
CA ASN A 14 11.82 6.05 0.86
C ASN A 14 10.89 5.03 1.53
N THR A 15 10.13 4.27 0.73
CA THR A 15 9.23 3.22 1.21
C THR A 15 10.02 2.13 1.94
N LYS A 16 11.16 1.70 1.40
CA LYS A 16 12.04 0.73 2.08
C LYS A 16 12.45 1.23 3.47
N ASP A 17 12.92 2.48 3.57
CA ASP A 17 13.32 3.08 4.84
C ASP A 17 12.13 3.24 5.81
N ALA A 18 10.94 3.56 5.28
CA ALA A 18 9.71 3.70 6.06
C ALA A 18 9.27 2.35 6.66
N ILE A 19 9.32 1.28 5.87
CA ILE A 19 8.99 -0.07 6.31
C ILE A 19 9.97 -0.53 7.41
N GLU A 20 11.28 -0.31 7.23
CA GLU A 20 12.28 -0.65 8.25
C GLU A 20 12.01 0.07 9.58
N LYS A 21 11.65 1.36 9.55
CA LYS A 21 11.25 2.11 10.75
C LYS A 21 9.99 1.56 11.40
N PHE A 22 8.99 1.20 10.59
CA PHE A 22 7.73 0.63 11.08
C PHE A 22 7.96 -0.75 11.72
N MET A 23 8.73 -1.63 11.07
CA MET A 23 9.09 -2.94 11.61
C MET A 23 9.86 -2.83 12.92
N ASN A 24 10.83 -1.90 13.02
CA ASN A 24 11.55 -1.64 14.27
C ASN A 24 10.63 -1.14 15.40
N MET A 25 9.54 -0.44 15.07
CA MET A 25 8.52 -0.06 16.06
C MET A 25 7.68 -1.27 16.50
N LEU A 26 7.35 -2.18 15.58
CA LEU A 26 6.53 -3.36 15.87
C LEU A 26 7.28 -4.45 16.64
N ASP A 27 8.58 -4.62 16.41
CA ASP A 27 9.37 -5.67 17.06
C ASP A 27 9.18 -5.72 18.60
N PRO A 28 9.40 -4.62 19.37
CA PRO A 28 9.16 -4.66 20.82
C PRO A 28 7.68 -4.90 21.19
N VAL A 29 6.72 -4.55 20.33
CA VAL A 29 5.30 -4.83 20.57
C VAL A 29 5.03 -6.33 20.46
N ILE A 30 5.62 -6.99 19.47
CA ILE A 30 5.49 -8.44 19.26
C ILE A 30 6.16 -9.21 20.41
N GLN A 31 7.38 -8.81 20.79
CA GLN A 31 8.13 -9.48 21.86
C GLN A 31 7.45 -9.37 23.23
N ASN A 32 6.83 -8.23 23.51
CA ASN A 32 6.19 -7.96 24.81
C ASN A 32 4.66 -8.14 24.80
N ALA A 33 4.09 -8.69 23.72
CA ALA A 33 2.66 -8.92 23.59
C ALA A 33 2.13 -9.77 24.75
N THR A 34 1.02 -9.30 25.35
CA THR A 34 0.47 -9.90 26.59
C THR A 34 -0.54 -11.01 26.34
N ASP A 35 -1.04 -11.11 25.09
CA ASP A 35 -1.90 -12.18 24.63
C ASP A 35 -1.51 -12.68 23.23
N GLU A 36 -1.95 -13.90 22.91
CA GLU A 36 -1.58 -14.59 21.66
C GLU A 36 -2.20 -13.92 20.43
N HIS A 37 -3.39 -13.35 20.56
CA HIS A 37 -4.07 -12.67 19.45
C HIS A 37 -3.34 -11.38 19.08
N GLU A 38 -2.95 -10.57 20.06
CA GLU A 38 -2.13 -9.37 19.86
C GLU A 38 -0.80 -9.72 19.19
N ARG A 39 -0.11 -10.75 19.68
CA ARG A 39 1.15 -11.22 19.09
C ARG A 39 0.96 -11.62 17.63
N LEU A 40 -0.02 -12.48 17.35
CA LEU A 40 -0.29 -12.97 16.00
C LEU A 40 -0.67 -11.84 15.05
N TYR A 41 -1.47 -10.88 15.53
CA TYR A 41 -1.89 -9.72 14.75
C TYR A 41 -0.71 -8.88 14.28
N TYR A 42 0.18 -8.46 15.19
CA TYR A 42 1.33 -7.63 14.80
C TYR A 42 2.41 -8.43 14.08
N HIS A 43 2.58 -9.73 14.40
CA HIS A 43 3.51 -10.60 13.70
C HIS A 43 3.10 -10.78 12.23
N HIS A 44 1.81 -10.94 11.95
CA HIS A 44 1.31 -11.07 10.58
C HIS A 44 1.61 -9.80 9.76
N ILE A 45 1.32 -8.61 10.30
CA ILE A 45 1.67 -7.34 9.64
C ILE A 45 3.18 -7.26 9.41
N TYR A 46 4.00 -7.63 10.40
CA TYR A 46 5.45 -7.62 10.28
C TYR A 46 5.94 -8.54 9.14
N GLU A 47 5.41 -9.76 9.03
CA GLU A 47 5.78 -10.71 7.97
C GLU A 47 5.41 -10.20 6.58
N GLU A 48 4.25 -9.58 6.42
CA GLU A 48 3.83 -9.00 5.14
C GLU A 48 4.76 -7.86 4.69
N GLU A 49 5.20 -7.04 5.65
CA GLU A 49 6.18 -5.97 5.40
C GLU A 49 7.59 -6.50 5.12
N GLU A 50 8.01 -7.57 5.80
CA GLU A 50 9.28 -8.24 5.54
C GLU A 50 9.31 -8.82 4.11
N GLN A 51 8.22 -9.47 3.70
CA GLN A 51 8.06 -9.95 2.33
C GLN A 51 8.10 -8.79 1.33
N ARG A 52 7.53 -7.62 1.66
CA ARG A 52 7.61 -6.42 0.81
C ARG A 52 9.03 -5.90 0.70
N LEU A 53 9.79 -5.83 1.79
CA LEU A 53 11.22 -5.46 1.74
C LEU A 53 12.00 -6.36 0.80
N SER A 54 11.73 -7.67 0.81
CA SER A 54 12.39 -8.62 -0.10
C SER A 54 12.13 -8.30 -1.58
N ARG A 55 10.93 -7.83 -1.92
CA ARG A 55 10.57 -7.40 -3.29
C ARG A 55 11.21 -6.06 -3.65
N LEU A 56 11.26 -5.10 -2.72
CA LEU A 56 11.92 -3.80 -2.95
C LEU A 56 13.42 -3.94 -3.23
N VAL A 57 14.08 -4.92 -2.61
CA VAL A 57 15.49 -5.27 -2.92
C VAL A 57 15.69 -5.74 -4.37
N VAL A 58 14.64 -6.21 -5.04
CA VAL A 58 14.65 -6.58 -6.47
C VAL A 58 14.22 -5.42 -7.36
N LEU A 59 13.14 -4.72 -6.99
CA LEU A 59 12.57 -3.63 -7.80
C LEU A 59 13.52 -2.42 -7.90
N ILE A 60 14.14 -1.99 -6.81
CA ILE A 60 14.99 -0.78 -6.80
C ILE A 60 16.18 -0.93 -7.76
N PRO A 61 16.95 -2.04 -7.75
CA PRO A 61 18.00 -2.28 -8.75
C PRO A 61 17.46 -2.36 -10.19
N LEU A 62 16.27 -2.93 -10.39
CA LEU A 62 15.65 -2.99 -11.72
C LEU A 62 15.33 -1.59 -12.25
N ILE A 63 14.78 -0.70 -11.42
CA ILE A 63 14.56 0.71 -11.77
C ILE A 63 15.89 1.38 -12.11
N SER A 64 16.91 1.20 -11.26
CA SER A 64 18.25 1.77 -11.48
C SER A 64 18.89 1.32 -12.79
N LYS A 65 18.71 0.06 -13.17
CA LYS A 65 19.14 -0.46 -14.48
C LYS A 65 18.49 0.31 -15.63
N PHE A 66 17.18 0.51 -15.59
CA PHE A 66 16.45 1.25 -16.63
C PHE A 66 16.73 2.76 -16.65
N GLN A 67 17.15 3.36 -15.54
CA GLN A 67 17.63 4.75 -15.52
C GLN A 67 18.92 4.95 -16.34
N GLN A 68 19.71 3.90 -16.54
CA GLN A 68 20.96 3.96 -17.30
C GLN A 68 20.76 3.72 -18.80
N VAL A 69 19.56 3.29 -19.20
CA VAL A 69 19.20 3.03 -20.60
C VAL A 69 19.13 4.35 -21.39
N LYS A 70 19.83 4.39 -22.53
CA LYS A 70 19.86 5.56 -23.42
C LYS A 70 19.01 5.41 -24.68
N ASP A 71 18.72 4.18 -25.08
CA ASP A 71 17.90 3.90 -26.26
C ASP A 71 16.43 3.79 -25.85
N GLU A 72 15.58 4.63 -26.43
CA GLU A 72 14.14 4.61 -26.14
C GLU A 72 13.47 3.29 -26.56
N LYS A 73 14.05 2.55 -27.51
CA LYS A 73 13.51 1.25 -27.97
C LYS A 73 13.48 0.18 -26.89
N GLU A 74 14.31 0.34 -25.85
CA GLU A 74 14.30 -0.56 -24.69
C GLU A 74 13.01 -0.42 -23.87
N PHE A 75 12.29 0.71 -23.96
CA PHE A 75 10.97 0.94 -23.37
C PHE A 75 9.85 0.47 -24.30
N SER A 76 9.94 -0.77 -24.76
CA SER A 76 8.98 -1.37 -25.69
C SER A 76 8.22 -2.52 -25.03
N PRO A 77 6.92 -2.73 -25.35
CA PRO A 77 6.16 -3.92 -24.93
C PRO A 77 6.79 -5.25 -25.38
N THR A 78 7.67 -5.23 -26.39
CA THR A 78 8.41 -6.42 -26.83
C THR A 78 9.63 -6.74 -25.96
N ASN A 79 10.02 -5.84 -25.06
CA ASN A 79 11.12 -6.05 -24.14
C ASN A 79 10.61 -6.72 -22.85
N ASN A 80 11.00 -7.98 -22.65
CA ASN A 80 10.59 -8.76 -21.49
C ASN A 80 11.03 -8.14 -20.15
N GLU A 81 12.20 -7.50 -20.10
CA GLU A 81 12.64 -6.84 -18.86
C GLU A 81 11.84 -5.58 -18.56
N PHE A 82 11.40 -4.85 -19.59
CA PHE A 82 10.53 -3.69 -19.41
C PHE A 82 9.14 -4.14 -18.92
N ASN A 83 8.60 -5.22 -19.49
CA ASN A 83 7.35 -5.82 -19.00
C ASN A 83 7.48 -6.27 -17.54
N ARG A 84 8.61 -6.87 -17.17
CA ARG A 84 8.88 -7.22 -15.77
C ARG A 84 8.90 -5.98 -14.88
N LEU A 85 9.58 -4.91 -15.29
CA LEU A 85 9.57 -3.66 -14.52
C LEU A 85 8.14 -3.15 -14.29
N LEU A 86 7.29 -3.14 -15.32
CA LEU A 86 5.90 -2.71 -15.19
C LEU A 86 5.08 -3.63 -14.27
N GLN A 87 5.32 -4.93 -14.28
CA GLN A 87 4.67 -5.88 -13.37
C GLN A 87 5.06 -5.61 -11.91
N GLU A 88 6.36 -5.44 -11.64
CA GLU A 88 6.88 -5.17 -10.29
C GLU A 88 6.38 -3.80 -9.78
N LEU A 89 6.33 -2.77 -10.64
CA LEU A 89 5.78 -1.46 -10.30
C LEU A 89 4.27 -1.53 -9.97
N ASN A 90 3.49 -2.29 -10.75
CA ASN A 90 2.07 -2.48 -10.48
C ASN A 90 1.85 -3.25 -9.17
N LEU A 91 2.65 -4.28 -8.89
CA LEU A 91 2.57 -5.01 -7.63
C LEU A 91 2.88 -4.10 -6.43
N GLU A 92 3.93 -3.29 -6.53
CA GLU A 92 4.31 -2.37 -5.45
C GLU A 92 3.40 -1.14 -5.34
N LYS A 93 2.57 -0.82 -6.35
CA LYS A 93 1.42 0.08 -6.17
C LYS A 93 0.47 -0.45 -5.09
N PHE A 94 0.14 -1.75 -5.13
CA PHE A 94 -0.66 -2.39 -4.07
C PHE A 94 0.13 -2.51 -2.77
N GLY A 95 1.42 -2.78 -2.85
CA GLY A 95 2.30 -2.75 -1.69
C GLY A 95 2.21 -1.44 -0.90
N LEU A 96 2.28 -0.30 -1.60
CA LEU A 96 2.13 1.03 -1.00
C LEU A 96 0.74 1.25 -0.37
N HIS A 97 -0.32 0.84 -1.06
CA HIS A 97 -1.69 0.91 -0.54
C HIS A 97 -1.83 0.15 0.77
N ASN A 98 -1.43 -1.13 0.78
CA ASN A 98 -1.45 -1.98 1.96
C ASN A 98 -0.59 -1.40 3.10
N PHE A 99 0.56 -0.79 2.78
CA PHE A 99 1.40 -0.15 3.80
C PHE A 99 0.66 1.00 4.50
N VAL A 100 -0.05 1.85 3.74
CA VAL A 100 -0.86 2.93 4.32
C VAL A 100 -1.95 2.35 5.22
N GLU A 101 -2.59 1.25 4.82
CA GLU A 101 -3.58 0.56 5.67
C GLU A 101 -2.95 0.01 6.97
N HIS A 102 -1.75 -0.58 6.90
CA HIS A 102 -1.03 -1.04 8.09
C HIS A 102 -0.68 0.10 9.04
N LEU A 103 -0.29 1.27 8.51
CA LEU A 103 -0.07 2.46 9.31
C LEU A 103 -1.37 2.99 9.93
N ASP A 104 -2.49 2.92 9.21
CA ASP A 104 -3.82 3.27 9.73
C ASP A 104 -4.25 2.35 10.88
N LEU A 105 -4.07 1.05 10.71
CA LEU A 105 -4.34 0.05 11.74
C LEU A 105 -3.47 0.27 12.99
N ALA A 106 -2.18 0.56 12.81
CA ALA A 106 -1.27 0.86 13.90
C ALA A 106 -1.66 2.17 14.63
N LEU A 107 -2.07 3.21 13.90
CA LEU A 107 -2.55 4.48 14.48
C LEU A 107 -3.79 4.32 15.35
N PHE A 108 -4.65 3.33 15.05
CA PHE A 108 -5.80 3.03 15.89
C PHE A 108 -5.40 2.45 17.26
N ARG A 109 -4.24 1.79 17.35
CA ARG A 109 -3.77 1.08 18.55
C ARG A 109 -2.74 1.87 19.34
N PHE A 110 -1.80 2.55 18.68
CA PHE A 110 -0.69 3.25 19.31
C PHE A 110 -1.01 4.74 19.49
N THR A 111 -1.60 5.06 20.64
CA THR A 111 -2.11 6.40 20.97
C THR A 111 -1.12 7.28 21.73
N ASP A 112 0.05 6.78 22.11
CA ASP A 112 1.11 7.60 22.67
C ASP A 112 1.70 8.55 21.62
N GLU A 113 2.08 9.74 22.08
CA GLU A 113 2.49 10.86 21.24
C GLU A 113 3.68 10.51 20.33
N GLU A 114 4.67 9.77 20.85
CA GLU A 114 5.89 9.41 20.12
C GLU A 114 5.57 8.51 18.92
N ARG A 115 4.89 7.39 19.14
CA ARG A 115 4.54 6.46 18.04
C ARG A 115 3.50 7.07 17.12
N SER A 116 2.49 7.74 17.65
CA SER A 116 1.47 8.43 16.85
C SER A 116 2.09 9.48 15.92
N SER A 117 3.07 10.26 16.38
CA SER A 117 3.75 11.26 15.56
C SER A 117 4.53 10.61 14.42
N LEU A 118 5.32 9.57 14.73
CA LEU A 118 6.07 8.82 13.72
C LEU A 118 5.13 8.17 12.69
N LEU A 119 4.08 7.48 13.13
CA LEU A 119 3.14 6.81 12.22
C LEU A 119 2.39 7.79 11.32
N ASN A 120 1.94 8.93 11.84
CA ASN A 120 1.31 9.95 10.99
C ASN A 120 2.29 10.49 9.94
N SER A 121 3.55 10.73 10.31
CA SER A 121 4.58 11.16 9.35
C SER A 121 4.82 10.11 8.26
N LEU A 122 4.98 8.83 8.63
CA LEU A 122 5.14 7.74 7.68
C LEU A 122 3.92 7.62 6.75
N ARG A 123 2.72 7.74 7.32
CA ARG A 123 1.46 7.61 6.57
C ARG A 123 1.28 8.73 5.57
N GLU A 124 1.52 9.98 5.95
CA GLU A 124 1.38 11.13 5.05
C GLU A 124 2.31 11.03 3.84
N VAL A 125 3.55 10.60 4.06
CA VAL A 125 4.53 10.40 2.98
C VAL A 125 4.10 9.22 2.11
N SER A 126 3.78 8.08 2.72
CA SER A 126 3.41 6.85 1.98
C SER A 126 2.14 7.03 1.16
N TYR A 127 1.17 7.79 1.65
CA TYR A 127 -0.06 8.12 0.91
C TYR A 127 0.23 9.01 -0.30
N LYS A 128 1.06 10.05 -0.15
CA LYS A 128 1.48 10.90 -1.28
C LYS A 128 2.21 10.09 -2.34
N ASP A 129 3.12 9.23 -1.90
CA ASP A 129 3.90 8.34 -2.76
C ASP A 129 2.98 7.36 -3.51
N TYR A 130 2.01 6.75 -2.83
CA TYR A 130 0.99 5.90 -3.44
C TYR A 130 0.21 6.63 -4.55
N GLN A 131 -0.31 7.83 -4.25
CA GLN A 131 -1.06 8.62 -5.24
C GLN A 131 -0.20 8.97 -6.46
N GLN A 132 1.06 9.33 -6.23
CA GLN A 132 1.99 9.65 -7.30
C GLN A 132 2.30 8.42 -8.17
N VAL A 133 2.56 7.26 -7.58
CA VAL A 133 2.79 6.00 -8.31
C VAL A 133 1.55 5.62 -9.12
N LYS A 134 0.37 5.69 -8.52
CA LYS A 134 -0.92 5.41 -9.18
C LYS A 134 -1.09 6.29 -10.42
N GLN A 135 -0.92 7.61 -10.29
CA GLN A 135 -1.07 8.54 -11.39
C GLN A 135 -0.08 8.27 -12.53
N ILE A 136 1.20 8.05 -12.20
CA ILE A 136 2.23 7.76 -13.20
C ILE A 136 1.94 6.45 -13.94
N LEU A 137 1.49 5.40 -13.24
CA LEU A 137 1.16 4.12 -13.87
C LEU A 137 -0.05 4.22 -14.82
N ILE A 138 -1.06 5.02 -14.48
CA ILE A 138 -2.18 5.33 -15.39
C ILE A 138 -1.65 5.99 -16.67
N GLU A 139 -0.76 6.98 -16.54
CA GLU A 139 -0.15 7.67 -17.67
C GLU A 139 0.73 6.75 -18.51
N ILE A 140 1.46 5.81 -17.88
CA ILE A 140 2.23 4.78 -18.59
C ILE A 140 1.28 3.86 -19.37
N ASN A 141 0.26 3.31 -18.74
CA ASN A 141 -0.66 2.39 -19.38
C ASN A 141 -1.38 3.04 -20.58
N SER A 142 -1.78 4.31 -20.46
CA SER A 142 -2.41 5.04 -21.58
C SER A 142 -1.51 5.19 -22.82
N ARG A 143 -0.19 5.12 -22.65
CA ARG A 143 0.79 5.18 -23.76
C ARG A 143 0.97 3.85 -24.49
N PHE A 144 0.70 2.72 -23.83
CA PHE A 144 1.00 1.38 -24.35
C PHE A 144 -0.24 0.54 -24.65
N ASP A 145 -1.37 0.82 -23.99
CA ASP A 145 -2.63 0.12 -24.19
C ASP A 145 -3.82 1.08 -24.00
N SER A 146 -4.48 1.45 -25.11
CA SER A 146 -5.65 2.33 -25.10
C SER A 146 -6.92 1.66 -24.55
N ASN A 147 -6.90 0.35 -24.33
CA ASN A 147 -8.01 -0.45 -23.78
C ASN A 147 -7.67 -1.04 -22.40
N TYR A 148 -6.61 -0.57 -21.75
CA TYR A 148 -6.23 -1.05 -20.43
C TYR A 148 -7.34 -0.75 -19.42
N VAL A 149 -7.90 -1.80 -18.85
CA VAL A 149 -8.78 -1.74 -17.67
C VAL A 149 -7.93 -2.22 -16.50
N ASP A 150 -7.69 -1.36 -15.52
CA ASP A 150 -7.02 -1.76 -14.28
C ASP A 150 -7.87 -2.86 -13.63
N PRO A 151 -7.41 -4.13 -13.58
CA PRO A 151 -8.19 -5.23 -13.02
C PRO A 151 -8.44 -5.07 -11.51
N HIS A 152 -7.80 -4.07 -10.90
CA HIS A 152 -7.92 -3.72 -9.50
C HIS A 152 -8.56 -2.35 -9.28
N ALA A 153 -9.18 -1.76 -10.32
CA ALA A 153 -9.96 -0.52 -10.20
C ALA A 153 -11.02 -0.60 -9.09
N HIS A 154 -11.51 -1.79 -8.75
CA HIS A 154 -12.47 -2.02 -7.66
C HIS A 154 -11.97 -1.55 -6.28
N HIS A 155 -10.64 -1.46 -6.04
CA HIS A 155 -10.10 -0.85 -4.81
C HIS A 155 -10.23 0.68 -4.80
N ASP A 156 -10.54 1.28 -5.95
CA ASP A 156 -10.59 2.72 -6.19
C ASP A 156 -11.99 3.22 -6.64
N GLU A 157 -12.94 2.32 -6.94
CA GLU A 157 -14.22 2.63 -7.61
C GLU A 157 -15.21 3.42 -6.73
N ASP A 158 -15.11 3.34 -5.41
CA ASP A 158 -16.12 3.86 -4.46
C ASP A 158 -15.61 4.99 -3.53
N HIS A 159 -14.61 5.76 -3.95
CA HIS A 159 -13.81 6.75 -3.20
C HIS A 159 -12.47 6.19 -2.67
N ASP A 160 -11.43 7.02 -2.73
CA ASP A 160 -10.13 6.73 -2.12
C ASP A 160 -10.27 6.71 -0.59
N HIS A 161 -10.42 5.53 -0.01
CA HIS A 161 -10.61 5.37 1.44
C HIS A 161 -9.37 5.69 2.27
N LEU A 162 -8.21 5.87 1.62
CA LEU A 162 -7.00 6.33 2.28
C LEU A 162 -6.97 7.86 2.42
N ASP A 163 -7.83 8.59 1.72
CA ASP A 163 -7.93 10.05 1.85
C ASP A 163 -8.62 10.44 3.17
N ARG A 164 -7.88 11.18 3.99
CA ARG A 164 -8.38 11.75 5.26
C ARG A 164 -8.84 13.20 5.12
N SER A 165 -8.74 13.81 3.94
CA SER A 165 -9.12 15.20 3.67
C SER A 165 -10.64 15.40 3.60
N GLY A 166 -11.39 14.33 3.36
CA GLY A 166 -12.83 14.30 3.55
C GLY A 166 -13.18 14.49 5.02
N THR A 167 -14.03 15.48 5.33
CA THR A 167 -14.58 15.68 6.68
C THR A 167 -15.05 14.35 7.26
N ALA A 168 -14.37 13.88 8.30
CA ALA A 168 -14.86 12.80 9.14
C ALA A 168 -16.22 13.24 9.71
N THR A 169 -17.31 12.82 9.07
CA THR A 169 -18.60 12.72 9.74
C THR A 169 -18.37 11.69 10.84
N VAL A 170 -18.08 12.19 12.04
CA VAL A 170 -18.12 11.42 13.28
C VAL A 170 -19.49 10.77 13.30
N VAL A 171 -19.58 9.49 12.93
CA VAL A 171 -20.77 8.70 13.14
C VAL A 171 -20.83 8.46 14.64
N SER A 172 -21.37 9.43 15.36
CA SER A 172 -21.77 9.25 16.75
C SER A 172 -22.68 8.03 16.80
N HIS A 173 -22.20 6.93 17.37
CA HIS A 173 -23.04 5.78 17.69
C HIS A 173 -24.07 6.20 18.73
N ALA A 174 -25.19 6.74 18.27
CA ALA A 174 -26.41 6.79 19.05
C ALA A 174 -26.91 5.34 19.22
N PRO A 175 -27.36 4.93 20.42
CA PRO A 175 -27.76 3.55 20.67
C PRO A 175 -29.03 3.25 19.89
N GLN A 176 -28.90 2.53 18.77
CA GLN A 176 -30.04 2.03 18.02
C GLN A 176 -30.72 0.90 18.81
N THR A 177 -31.93 1.18 19.25
CA THR A 177 -32.86 0.24 19.88
C THR A 177 -33.15 -0.94 18.96
N LYS A 178 -32.98 -2.15 19.52
CA LYS A 178 -33.30 -3.48 18.99
C LYS A 178 -34.53 -3.50 18.06
N GLN A 179 -34.33 -3.92 16.81
CA GLN A 179 -35.34 -4.65 16.05
C GLN A 179 -34.78 -5.99 15.63
N ARG A 180 -35.26 -7.06 16.29
CA ARG A 180 -35.00 -8.44 15.92
C ARG A 180 -35.69 -8.71 14.58
N ARG A 181 -34.93 -8.89 13.50
CA ARG A 181 -35.42 -9.53 12.28
C ARG A 181 -35.25 -11.04 12.42
N GLY A 182 -36.35 -11.77 12.43
CA GLY A 182 -36.37 -13.22 12.54
C GLY A 182 -35.86 -13.88 11.27
N PHE A 183 -35.01 -14.90 11.43
CA PHE A 183 -34.57 -15.77 10.36
C PHE A 183 -35.66 -16.81 10.09
N THR A 184 -36.28 -16.77 8.90
CA THR A 184 -37.11 -17.87 8.40
C THR A 184 -36.23 -18.83 7.60
N VAL A 185 -36.05 -20.04 8.12
CA VAL A 185 -35.31 -21.13 7.49
C VAL A 185 -36.24 -21.81 6.49
N GLY A 186 -35.87 -21.82 5.21
CA GLY A 186 -36.58 -22.57 4.17
C GLY A 186 -36.35 -24.07 4.36
N SER A 187 -37.42 -24.81 4.63
CA SER A 187 -37.41 -26.27 4.73
C SER A 187 -37.12 -26.91 3.38
N LEU A 188 -36.14 -27.83 3.36
CA LEU A 188 -35.97 -28.85 2.34
C LEU A 188 -37.08 -29.89 2.47
N ILE A 189 -37.98 -29.96 1.48
CA ILE A 189 -38.63 -31.19 1.01
C ILE A 189 -38.83 -31.07 -0.50
#